data_AF-A0A4Y2CW17-F1
#
_entry.id   AF-A0A4Y2CW17-F1
#
_cell.length_a   1.000
_cell.length_b   1.000
_cell.length_c   1.000
_cell.angle_alpha   90.00
_cell.angle_beta   90.00
_cell.angle_gamma   90.00
#
_symmetry.space_group_name_H-M   'P 1'
#
loop_
_entity.id
_entity.type
_entity.pdbx_description
1 polymer ?
#
loop_
_entity_poly.entity_id
_entity_poly.type
_entity_poly.pdbx_seq_one_letter_code
_entity_poly.pdbx_strand_id
1 'polypeptide(L)'
;MHRPLKQALMCSKQTWFEALPLALLGLRTVLREDINATAAELAYGTNLRVPGQFFVDSNTDPLQDYLSRLQELMRALKPSEPVHHGLKAVYMPKDLQTCSHVFVKTGPIKRALATPFEGPFPEKKRQAK
;
A
#
# COMPACT_ATOMS: atom_id res chain seq x y z
N MET A 1 0.58 -3.99 -10.49
CA MET A 1 1.38 -2.76 -10.30
C MET A 1 0.66 -1.45 -10.62
N HIS A 2 -0.34 -1.42 -11.50
CA HIS A 2 -0.99 -0.15 -11.89
C HIS A 2 -1.85 0.51 -10.81
N ARG A 3 -2.58 -0.28 -10.01
CA ARG A 3 -3.45 0.22 -8.92
C ARG A 3 -2.69 0.96 -7.81
N PRO A 4 -1.64 0.38 -7.18
CA PRO A 4 -0.96 1.04 -6.07
C PRO A 4 -0.20 2.31 -6.50
N LEU A 5 0.33 2.35 -7.74
CA LEU A 5 0.92 3.56 -8.31
C LEU A 5 -0.09 4.69 -8.44
N LYS A 6 -1.28 4.41 -9.00
CA LYS A 6 -2.34 5.42 -9.10
C LYS A 6 -2.77 5.93 -7.73
N GLN A 7 -2.89 5.04 -6.74
CA GLN A 7 -3.27 5.44 -5.37
C GLN A 7 -2.21 6.35 -4.74
N ALA A 8 -0.92 6.00 -4.85
CA ALA A 8 0.17 6.81 -4.34
C ALA A 8 0.18 8.23 -4.97
N LEU A 9 -0.05 8.31 -6.28
CA LEU A 9 -0.14 9.59 -6.98
C LEU A 9 -1.39 10.39 -6.60
N MET A 10 -2.54 9.74 -6.41
CA MET A 10 -3.79 10.40 -5.98
C MET A 10 -3.75 10.94 -4.55
N CYS A 11 -2.92 10.35 -3.68
CA CYS A 11 -2.76 10.81 -2.30
C CYS A 11 -1.74 11.96 -2.15
N SER A 12 -0.98 12.28 -3.20
CA SER A 12 -0.01 13.37 -3.17
C SER A 12 -0.69 14.73 -3.30
N LYS A 13 -0.18 15.73 -2.55
CA LYS A 13 -0.58 17.14 -2.69
C LYS A 13 0.17 17.87 -3.81
N GLN A 14 1.26 17.28 -4.31
CA GLN A 14 2.09 17.83 -5.38
C GLN A 14 1.56 17.42 -6.76
N THR A 15 2.12 18.02 -7.80
CA THR A 15 1.83 17.57 -9.17
C THR A 15 2.24 16.10 -9.35
N TRP A 16 1.51 15.36 -10.18
CA TRP A 16 1.77 13.92 -10.37
C TRP A 16 3.20 13.64 -10.85
N PHE A 17 3.80 14.58 -11.60
CA PHE A 17 5.16 14.48 -12.11
C PHE A 17 6.20 14.59 -10.99
N GLU A 18 6.02 15.53 -10.06
CA GLU A 18 6.90 15.70 -8.90
C GLU A 18 6.77 14.54 -7.90
N ALA A 19 5.57 13.98 -7.75
CA ALA A 19 5.31 12.86 -6.87
C ALA A 19 5.78 11.50 -7.44
N LEU A 20 6.02 11.43 -8.76
CA LEU A 20 6.30 10.18 -9.47
C LEU A 20 7.58 9.47 -8.98
N PRO A 21 8.73 10.14 -8.83
CA PRO A 21 9.96 9.48 -8.37
C PRO A 21 9.80 8.89 -6.98
N LEU A 22 9.15 9.62 -6.06
CA LEU A 22 8.92 9.18 -4.69
C LEU A 22 7.93 8.01 -4.62
N ALA A 23 6.83 8.08 -5.38
CA ALA A 23 5.86 6.99 -5.45
C ALA A 23 6.49 5.70 -6.01
N LEU A 24 7.31 5.83 -7.06
CA LEU A 24 8.04 4.70 -7.66
C LEU A 24 9.12 4.13 -6.73
N LEU A 25 9.77 4.96 -5.92
CA LEU A 25 10.73 4.53 -4.90
C LEU A 25 10.02 3.77 -3.78
N GLY A 26 8.91 4.31 -3.26
CA GLY A 26 8.11 3.66 -2.23
C GLY A 26 7.62 2.28 -2.69
N LEU A 27 7.08 2.17 -3.91
CA LEU A 27 6.62 0.88 -4.44
C LEU A 27 7.73 -0.16 -4.61
N ARG A 28 8.98 0.27 -4.78
CA ARG A 28 10.13 -0.63 -4.90
C ARG A 28 10.68 -1.07 -3.54
N THR A 29 10.48 -0.27 -2.50
CA THR A 29 11.05 -0.46 -1.17
C THR A 29 10.06 -0.99 -0.14
N VAL A 30 8.75 -0.99 -0.46
CA VAL A 30 7.72 -1.60 0.38
C VAL A 30 7.93 -3.11 0.48
N LEU A 31 8.03 -3.61 1.72
CA LEU A 31 8.03 -5.03 2.04
C LEU A 31 6.67 -5.62 1.67
N ARG A 32 6.70 -6.68 0.88
CA ARG A 32 5.50 -7.43 0.51
C ARG A 32 5.43 -8.65 1.43
N GLU A 33 4.52 -8.64 2.40
CA GLU A 33 4.41 -9.66 3.46
C GLU A 33 4.10 -11.06 2.90
N ASP A 34 3.44 -11.16 1.75
CA ASP A 34 3.13 -12.41 1.05
C ASP A 34 4.39 -13.17 0.60
N ILE A 35 5.45 -12.44 0.27
CA ILE A 35 6.72 -12.98 -0.22
C ILE A 35 7.90 -12.67 0.71
N ASN A 36 7.63 -11.96 1.83
CA ASN A 36 8.60 -11.45 2.79
C ASN A 36 9.83 -10.78 2.15
N ALA A 37 9.62 -10.05 1.05
CA ALA A 37 10.68 -9.40 0.28
C ALA A 37 10.16 -8.11 -0.39
N THR A 38 11.07 -7.18 -0.66
CA THR A 38 10.81 -5.95 -1.42
C THR A 38 11.05 -6.17 -2.92
N ALA A 39 10.41 -5.35 -3.77
CA ALA A 39 10.63 -5.47 -5.21
C ALA A 39 12.07 -5.09 -5.62
N ALA A 40 12.74 -4.21 -4.86
CA ALA A 40 14.15 -3.89 -5.05
C ALA A 40 15.06 -5.07 -4.69
N GLU A 41 14.82 -5.78 -3.59
CA GLU A 41 15.57 -6.98 -3.23
C GLU A 41 15.47 -8.07 -4.30
N LEU A 42 14.28 -8.29 -4.85
CA LEU A 42 14.09 -9.29 -5.89
C LEU A 42 14.80 -8.92 -7.21
N ALA A 43 14.90 -7.63 -7.51
CA ALA A 43 15.53 -7.15 -8.74
C ALA A 43 17.06 -7.05 -8.62
N TYR A 44 17.56 -6.59 -7.47
CA TYR A 44 18.97 -6.27 -7.26
C TYR A 44 19.68 -7.21 -6.29
N GLY A 45 18.97 -8.21 -5.74
CA GLY A 45 19.49 -9.14 -4.74
C GLY A 45 19.75 -8.51 -3.36
N THR A 46 19.46 -7.21 -3.19
CA THR A 46 19.80 -6.43 -2.00
C THR A 46 18.76 -5.34 -1.72
N ASN A 47 18.61 -4.96 -0.45
CA ASN A 47 17.73 -3.85 -0.06
C ASN A 47 18.26 -2.52 -0.58
N LEU A 48 17.38 -1.73 -1.21
CA LEU A 48 17.71 -0.37 -1.63
C LEU A 48 17.77 0.54 -0.39
N ARG A 49 18.92 1.19 -0.15
CA ARG A 49 19.06 2.14 0.95
C ARG A 49 18.34 3.45 0.62
N VAL A 50 17.32 3.78 1.40
CA VAL A 50 16.56 5.03 1.25
C VAL A 50 17.18 6.12 2.13
N PRO A 51 17.23 7.39 1.70
CA PRO A 51 17.65 8.51 2.55
C PRO A 51 16.75 8.60 3.79
N GLY A 52 17.26 8.17 4.95
CA GLY A 52 16.51 8.03 6.21
C GLY A 52 16.72 6.67 6.89
N GLN A 53 17.15 5.66 6.14
CA GLN A 53 17.47 4.32 6.65
C GLN A 53 18.89 4.23 7.25
N PHE A 54 19.67 5.32 7.19
CA PHE A 54 21.06 5.39 7.64
C PHE A 54 21.26 5.40 9.17
N PHE A 55 20.19 5.43 9.97
CA PHE A 55 20.27 5.55 11.43
C PHE A 55 20.15 4.23 12.19
N VAL A 56 20.26 3.09 11.52
CA VAL A 56 20.18 1.78 12.16
C VAL A 56 21.48 1.01 11.92
N ASP A 57 22.28 0.88 12.98
CA ASP A 57 23.44 0.00 13.00
C ASP A 57 22.96 -1.45 12.97
N SER A 58 23.14 -2.14 11.86
CA SER A 58 22.91 -3.59 11.80
C SER A 58 24.21 -4.28 11.41
N ASN A 59 24.79 -4.92 12.42
CA ASN A 59 25.89 -5.89 12.32
C ASN A 59 25.50 -6.98 11.32
N THR A 60 26.19 -7.08 10.19
CA THR A 60 25.90 -8.07 9.16
C THR A 60 26.67 -9.37 9.42
N ASP A 61 25.94 -10.43 9.74
CA ASP A 61 26.43 -11.82 9.77
C ASP A 61 26.64 -12.39 8.35
N PRO A 62 27.42 -13.48 8.18
CA PRO A 62 27.94 -13.92 6.88
C PRO A 62 26.85 -14.41 5.93
N LEU A 63 26.93 -13.95 4.68
CA LEU A 63 26.04 -14.18 3.52
C LEU A 63 25.60 -15.65 3.28
N GLN A 64 26.32 -16.64 3.83
CA GLN A 64 26.13 -18.06 3.55
C GLN A 64 24.95 -18.69 4.31
N ASP A 65 24.71 -18.29 5.56
CA ASP A 65 23.56 -18.74 6.35
C ASP A 65 22.24 -18.11 5.89
N TYR A 66 22.33 -17.00 5.16
CA TYR A 66 21.16 -16.32 4.61
C TYR A 66 20.53 -17.10 3.46
N LEU A 67 21.34 -17.67 2.57
CA LEU A 67 20.84 -18.39 1.40
C LEU A 67 20.15 -19.71 1.75
N SER A 68 20.70 -20.46 2.71
CA SER A 68 20.10 -21.69 3.23
C SER A 68 18.76 -21.41 3.89
N ARG A 69 18.70 -20.37 4.75
CA ARG A 69 17.47 -19.92 5.39
C ARG A 69 16.41 -19.43 4.39
N LEU A 70 16.84 -18.72 3.34
CA LEU A 70 15.95 -18.24 2.28
C LEU A 70 15.34 -19.40 1.47
N GLN A 71 16.14 -20.43 1.16
CA GLN A 71 15.65 -21.62 0.45
C GLN A 71 14.64 -22.42 1.29
N GLU A 72 14.85 -22.54 2.60
CA GLU A 72 13.86 -23.19 3.48
C GLU A 72 12.55 -22.40 3.57
N LEU A 73 12.63 -21.07 3.70
CA LEU A 73 11.45 -20.21 3.72
C LEU A 73 10.66 -20.29 2.40
N MET A 74 11.35 -20.26 1.26
CA MET A 74 10.71 -20.37 -0.05
C MET A 74 10.05 -21.74 -0.28
N ARG A 75 10.62 -22.83 0.26
CA ARG A 75 9.99 -24.17 0.21
C ARG A 75 8.77 -24.27 1.13
N ALA A 76 8.74 -23.54 2.24
CA ALA A 76 7.62 -23.53 3.18
C ALA A 76 6.43 -22.70 2.66
N LEU A 77 6.65 -21.74 1.77
CA LEU A 77 5.61 -20.91 1.17
C LEU A 77 4.83 -21.70 0.11
N LYS A 78 3.85 -22.48 0.56
CA LYS A 78 2.81 -23.03 -0.34
C LYS A 78 1.80 -21.92 -0.67
N PRO A 79 1.44 -21.69 -1.94
CA PRO A 79 0.39 -20.74 -2.27
C PRO A 79 -0.90 -21.12 -1.55
N SER A 80 -1.40 -20.23 -0.70
CA SER A 80 -2.72 -20.40 -0.07
C SER A 80 -3.79 -20.43 -1.15
N GLU A 81 -4.79 -21.29 -0.97
CA GLU A 81 -5.95 -21.30 -1.87
C GLU A 81 -6.61 -19.92 -1.92
N PRO A 82 -7.12 -19.50 -3.09
CA PRO A 82 -7.80 -18.23 -3.23
C PRO A 82 -9.03 -18.20 -2.34
N VAL A 83 -9.03 -17.29 -1.36
CA VAL A 83 -10.19 -17.08 -0.49
C VAL A 83 -11.32 -16.48 -1.32
N HIS A 84 -12.38 -17.24 -1.55
CA HIS A 84 -13.62 -16.68 -2.08
C HIS A 84 -14.19 -15.68 -1.07
N HIS A 85 -14.07 -14.39 -1.39
CA HIS A 85 -14.78 -13.33 -0.69
C HIS A 85 -16.27 -13.35 -1.08
N GLY A 86 -16.98 -14.39 -0.63
CA GLY A 86 -18.44 -14.39 -0.57
C GLY A 86 -18.91 -13.23 0.32
N LEU A 87 -20.07 -12.66 -0.04
CA LEU A 87 -20.74 -11.48 0.52
C LEU A 87 -20.49 -11.28 2.02
N LYS A 88 -19.41 -10.58 2.37
CA LYS A 88 -19.17 -10.15 3.76
C LYS A 88 -20.17 -9.07 4.11
N ALA A 89 -20.82 -9.22 5.27
CA ALA A 89 -21.55 -8.13 5.90
C ALA A 89 -20.64 -6.90 5.96
N VAL A 90 -21.09 -5.80 5.36
CA VAL A 90 -20.33 -4.56 5.31
C VAL A 90 -20.14 -4.07 6.74
N TYR A 91 -18.90 -4.09 7.23
CA TYR A 91 -18.56 -3.50 8.51
C TYR A 91 -18.77 -1.97 8.41
N MET A 92 -19.68 -1.45 9.23
CA MET A 92 -19.96 -0.02 9.31
C MET A 92 -19.39 0.52 10.64
N PRO A 93 -18.33 1.36 10.60
CA PRO A 93 -17.79 2.01 11.79
C PRO A 93 -18.87 2.75 12.58
N LYS A 94 -18.88 2.63 13.91
CA LYS A 94 -19.82 3.37 14.79
C LYS A 94 -19.63 4.88 14.68
N ASP A 95 -18.41 5.32 14.39
CA ASP A 95 -18.06 6.74 14.27
C ASP A 95 -18.80 7.44 13.12
N LEU A 96 -19.27 6.69 12.10
CA LEU A 96 -20.16 7.22 11.06
C LEU A 96 -21.46 7.79 11.63
N GLN A 97 -21.90 7.30 12.80
CA GLN A 97 -23.07 7.84 13.52
C GLN A 97 -22.76 9.14 14.26
N THR A 98 -21.51 9.60 14.29
CA THR A 98 -21.09 10.83 14.98
C THR A 98 -20.26 11.77 14.11
N CYS A 99 -19.85 11.35 12.91
CA CYS A 99 -19.06 12.17 11.98
C CYS A 99 -19.76 13.50 11.64
N SER A 100 -19.04 14.62 11.70
CA SER A 100 -19.55 15.94 11.29
C SER A 100 -19.39 16.20 9.79
N HIS A 101 -18.35 15.60 9.18
CA HIS A 101 -18.02 15.79 7.77
C HIS A 101 -17.79 14.45 7.08
N VAL A 102 -18.15 14.40 5.80
CA VAL A 102 -17.99 13.22 4.95
C VAL A 102 -17.29 13.59 3.64
N PHE A 103 -16.54 12.62 3.10
CA PHE A 103 -15.98 12.68 1.76
C PHE A 103 -16.84 11.84 0.82
N VAL A 104 -17.31 12.44 -0.27
CA VAL A 104 -18.25 11.81 -1.20
C VAL A 104 -17.48 11.30 -2.41
N LYS A 105 -17.72 10.03 -2.77
CA LYS A 105 -17.14 9.44 -3.98
C LYS A 105 -17.83 10.00 -5.21
N THR A 106 -17.09 10.71 -6.04
CA THR A 106 -17.56 11.18 -7.34
C THR A 106 -17.63 10.05 -8.37
N GLY A 107 -18.62 10.13 -9.28
CA GLY A 107 -18.99 9.09 -10.24
C GLY A 107 -17.93 8.71 -11.30
N PRO A 108 -18.32 7.90 -12.31
CA PRO A 108 -17.42 7.05 -13.09
C PRO A 108 -16.49 7.76 -14.08
N ILE A 109 -16.63 9.08 -14.30
CA ILE A 109 -15.86 9.81 -15.30
C ILE A 109 -15.09 10.95 -14.62
N LYS A 110 -13.81 10.70 -14.37
CA LYS A 110 -12.83 11.76 -14.06
C LYS A 110 -11.62 11.64 -14.99
N ARG A 111 -10.95 12.77 -15.22
CA ARG A 111 -9.63 12.83 -15.87
C ARG A 111 -8.67 11.88 -15.15
N ALA A 112 -7.71 11.31 -15.89
CA ALA A 112 -6.71 10.42 -15.30
C ALA A 112 -6.03 11.08 -14.08
N LEU A 113 -5.88 10.31 -12.99
CA LEU A 113 -5.21 10.71 -11.74
C LEU A 113 -5.93 11.75 -10.85
N ALA A 114 -7.22 12.03 -11.07
CA ALA A 114 -7.99 12.88 -10.15
C ALA A 114 -8.39 12.14 -8.86
N THR A 115 -8.54 12.89 -7.75
CA THR A 115 -8.98 12.33 -6.46
C THR A 115 -10.39 11.72 -6.58
N PRO A 116 -10.59 10.48 -6.08
CA PRO A 116 -11.88 9.79 -6.22
C PRO A 116 -12.95 10.33 -5.27
N PHE A 117 -12.55 11.09 -4.25
CA PHE A 117 -13.43 11.68 -3.25
C PHE A 117 -13.34 13.21 -3.26
N GLU A 118 -14.46 13.85 -3.01
CA GLU A 118 -14.59 15.30 -2.79
C GLU A 118 -15.09 15.58 -1.37
N GLY A 119 -14.65 16.70 -0.80
CA GLY A 119 -15.01 17.09 0.56
C GLY A 119 -13.87 17.86 1.25
N PRO A 120 -13.95 18.08 2.58
CA PRO A 120 -14.98 17.58 3.51
C PRO A 120 -16.31 18.35 3.40
N PHE A 121 -17.43 17.63 3.33
CA PHE A 121 -18.78 18.23 3.31
C PHE A 121 -19.49 18.03 4.66
N PRO A 122 -20.21 19.03 5.19
CA PRO A 122 -20.99 18.87 6.40
C PRO A 122 -22.16 17.90 6.17
N GLU A 123 -22.37 16.99 7.12
CA GLU A 123 -23.46 16.03 7.06
C GLU A 123 -24.82 16.74 7.29
N LYS A 124 -25.78 16.55 6.37
CA LYS A 124 -27.09 17.22 6.46
C LYS A 124 -28.16 16.41 7.20
N LYS A 125 -28.23 15.11 6.95
CA LYS A 125 -29.26 14.23 7.54
C LYS A 125 -28.81 12.77 7.47
N ARG A 126 -28.98 12.04 8.57
CA ARG A 126 -28.77 10.59 8.67
C ARG A 126 -30.07 9.84 8.40
N GLN A 127 -30.01 8.80 7.59
CA GLN A 127 -31.09 7.81 7.51
C GLN A 127 -30.64 6.60 8.34
N ALA A 128 -31.43 6.26 9.36
CA ALA A 128 -31.30 4.98 10.02
C ALA A 128 -31.72 3.87 9.04
N LYS A 129 -31.00 2.76 9.06
CA LYS A 129 -31.32 1.58 8.24
C LYS A 129 -32.38 0.74 8.93
#